data_AF-A0A182EWT3-F1
#
_entry.id   AF-A0A182EWT3-F1
#
_cell.length_a   1.000
_cell.length_b   1.000
_cell.length_c   1.000
_cell.angle_alpha   90.00
_cell.angle_beta   90.00
_cell.angle_gamma   90.00
#
_symmetry.space_group_name_H-M   'P 1'
#
loop_
_entity.id
_entity.type
_entity.pdbx_description
1 polymer ?
#
loop_
_entity_poly.entity_id
_entity_poly.type
_entity_poly.pdbx_seq_one_letter_code
_entity_poly.pdbx_strand_id
1 'polypeptide(L)' 'NNPEGVVCVTFQNVEHSDIAVRSLNGRVVDGRQISVTLWDGKTKYTIAETEEQRAARLKQWQNYISEDAD' A
#
# COMPACT_ATOMS: atom_id res chain seq x y z
N ASN A 1 -6.42 -2.01 -4.01
CA ASN A 1 -7.34 -1.84 -2.87
C ASN A 1 -7.14 -3.03 -1.94
N ASN A 2 -6.81 -2.81 -0.66
CA ASN A 2 -6.53 -3.93 0.25
C ASN A 2 -7.85 -4.49 0.80
N PRO A 3 -8.19 -5.79 0.59
CA PRO A 3 -9.44 -6.37 1.06
C PRO A 3 -9.58 -6.35 2.59
N GLU A 4 -8.48 -6.23 3.33
CA GLU A 4 -8.49 -6.10 4.80
C GLU A 4 -8.68 -4.66 5.29
N GLY A 5 -8.79 -3.68 4.37
CA GLY A 5 -8.94 -2.27 4.73
C GLY A 5 -7.69 -1.62 5.33
N VAL A 6 -6.54 -2.28 5.21
CA VAL A 6 -5.25 -1.78 5.73
C VAL A 6 -4.53 -0.94 4.68
N VAL A 7 -4.10 0.25 5.07
CA VAL A 7 -3.31 1.17 4.24
C VAL A 7 -2.01 1.49 4.96
N CYS A 8 -0.90 1.51 4.21
CA CYS A 8 0.39 1.99 4.70
C CYS A 8 0.69 3.35 4.09
N VAL A 9 1.06 4.32 4.93
CA VAL A 9 1.42 5.68 4.49
C VAL A 9 2.85 5.96 4.93
N THR A 10 3.71 6.34 3.99
CA THR A 10 5.10 6.67 4.25
C THR A 10 5.27 8.18 4.27
N PHE A 11 5.86 8.71 5.35
CA PHE A 11 6.18 10.13 5.50
C PHE A 11 7.68 10.36 5.27
N GLN A 12 8.05 11.55 4.80
CA GLN A 12 9.46 11.95 4.67
C GLN A 12 10.14 12.18 6.02
N ASN A 13 9.39 12.66 7.01
CA ASN A 13 9.89 12.97 8.36
C ASN A 13 9.21 12.09 9.41
N VAL A 14 10.00 11.62 10.38
CA VAL A 14 9.50 10.80 11.50
C VAL A 14 8.51 11.58 12.37
N GLU A 15 8.74 12.87 12.59
CA GLU A 15 7.86 13.72 13.40
C GLU A 15 6.44 13.81 12.82
N HIS A 16 6.31 13.92 11.49
CA HIS A 16 5.02 13.92 10.83
C HIS A 16 4.29 12.57 10.99
N SER A 17 5.03 11.46 10.99
CA SER A 17 4.45 10.14 11.20
C SER A 17 3.88 9.97 12.62
N ASP A 18 4.58 10.50 13.63
CA ASP A 18 4.13 10.44 15.02
C ASP A 18 2.89 11.34 15.23
N ILE A 19 2.88 12.55 14.66
CA ILE A 19 1.71 13.44 14.68
C ILE A 19 0.49 12.76 14.04
N ALA A 20 0.68 12.08 12.90
CA ALA A 20 -0.40 11.38 12.22
C ALA A 20 -0.98 10.25 13.10
N VAL A 21 -0.13 9.44 13.72
CA VAL A 21 -0.56 8.36 14.64
C VAL A 21 -1.33 8.94 15.82
N ARG A 22 -0.80 9.98 16.48
CA ARG A 22 -1.46 10.62 17.63
C ARG A 22 -2.80 11.26 17.28
N SER A 23 -2.94 11.81 16.08
CA SER A 23 -4.14 12.54 15.66
C SER A 23 -5.22 11.65 15.06
N LEU A 24 -4.83 10.53 14.45
CA LEU A 24 -5.74 9.66 13.70
C LEU A 24 -6.10 8.38 14.46
N ASN A 25 -5.24 7.90 15.36
CA ASN A 25 -5.53 6.69 16.11
C ASN A 25 -6.78 6.89 16.98
N GLY A 26 -7.78 6.04 16.78
CA GLY A 26 -9.06 6.09 17.50
C GLY A 26 -10.06 7.11 16.95
N ARG A 27 -9.75 7.80 15.84
CA ARG A 27 -10.69 8.73 15.19
C ARG A 27 -11.83 7.97 14.52
N VAL A 28 -13.03 8.53 14.53
CA VAL A 28 -14.17 7.98 13.77
C VAL A 28 -14.19 8.60 12.38
N VAL A 29 -14.14 7.75 11.35
CA VAL A 29 -14.24 8.12 9.95
C VAL A 29 -15.33 7.25 9.33
N ASP A 30 -16.32 7.88 8.71
CA ASP A 30 -17.46 7.18 8.07
C ASP A 30 -18.19 6.19 9.00
N GLY A 31 -18.42 6.62 10.25
CA GLY A 31 -19.09 5.80 11.27
C GLY A 31 -18.27 4.63 11.82
N ARG A 32 -17.01 4.48 11.41
CA ARG A 32 -16.09 3.43 11.89
C ARG A 32 -14.89 4.04 12.60
N GLN A 33 -14.47 3.43 13.69
CA GLN A 33 -13.25 3.84 14.38
C GLN A 33 -12.04 3.27 13.65
N ILE A 34 -11.05 4.12 13.33
CA ILE A 34 -9.80 3.69 12.72
C ILE A 34 -8.73 3.47 13.80
N SER A 35 -7.88 2.47 13.58
CA SER A 35 -6.67 2.23 14.38
C SER A 35 -5.46 2.62 13.55
N VAL A 36 -4.55 3.40 14.13
CA VAL A 36 -3.34 3.85 13.46
C VAL A 36 -2.16 3.59 14.38
N THR A 37 -1.14 2.91 13.88
CA THR A 37 0.06 2.53 14.63
C THR A 37 1.32 2.88 13.85
N LEU A 38 2.42 3.10 14.59
CA LEU A 38 3.74 3.19 13.98
C LEU A 38 4.10 1.84 13.36
N TRP A 39 4.68 1.90 12.17
CA TRP A 39 5.10 0.70 11.46
C TRP A 39 6.32 0.06 12.16
N ASP A 40 6.24 -1.24 12.39
CA ASP A 40 7.24 -2.04 13.12
C ASP A 40 8.51 -2.36 12.29
N GLY A 41 8.56 -1.91 11.04
CA GLY A 41 9.68 -2.15 10.12
C GLY A 41 9.72 -3.56 9.52
N LYS A 42 8.81 -4.45 9.91
CA LYS A 42 8.81 -5.87 9.49
C LYS A 42 7.52 -6.28 8.77
N THR A 43 6.38 -5.72 9.17
CA THR A 43 5.07 -6.16 8.69
C THR A 43 4.72 -5.44 7.40
N LYS A 44 5.11 -6.02 6.25
CA LYS A 44 4.64 -5.53 4.95
C LYS A 44 3.20 -6.02 4.71
N TYR A 45 2.23 -5.12 4.88
CA TYR A 45 0.86 -5.30 4.37
C TYR A 45 0.76 -5.07 2.85
N THR A 46 1.90 -5.00 2.16
CA THR A 46 1.96 -5.07 0.71
C THR A 46 1.42 -6.44 0.30
N ILE A 47 0.23 -6.44 -0.30
CA ILE A 47 -0.29 -7.62 -0.98
C ILE A 47 0.72 -7.93 -2.07
N ALA A 48 1.47 -9.02 -1.91
CA ALA A 48 2.32 -9.53 -2.95
C ALA A 48 1.41 -9.88 -4.13
N GLU A 49 1.70 -9.34 -5.32
CA GLU A 49 1.09 -9.81 -6.56
C GLU A 49 1.23 -11.34 -6.60
N THR A 50 0.12 -12.05 -6.86
CA THR A 50 0.17 -13.48 -7.09
C THR A 50 1.05 -13.76 -8.31
N GLU A 51 1.60 -14.98 -8.42
CA GLU A 51 2.45 -15.39 -9.55
C GLU A 51 1.75 -15.14 -10.90
N GLU A 52 0.43 -15.28 -10.94
CA GLU A 52 -0.43 -15.01 -12.10
C GLU A 52 -0.48 -13.51 -12.47
N GLN A 53 -0.59 -12.62 -11.48
CA GLN A 53 -0.55 -11.16 -11.70
C GLN A 53 0.82 -10.72 -12.20
N ARG A 54 1.90 -11.31 -11.67
CA ARG A 54 3.27 -11.08 -12.15
C ARG A 54 3.43 -11.55 -13.60
N ALA A 55 2.93 -12.73 -13.94
CA ALA A 55 2.99 -13.26 -15.30
C ALA A 55 2.18 -12.40 -16.29
N ALA A 56 0.99 -11.93 -15.89
CA ALA A 56 0.18 -11.02 -16.70
C ALA A 56 0.89 -9.69 -16.96
N ARG A 57 1.51 -9.09 -15.92
CA ARG A 57 2.31 -7.87 -16.05
C ARG A 57 3.51 -8.08 -16.98
N LEU A 58 4.22 -9.20 -16.85
CA LEU A 58 5.36 -9.52 -17.70
C LEU A 58 4.94 -9.70 -19.17
N LYS A 59 3.83 -10.40 -19.41
CA LYS A 59 3.26 -10.57 -20.75
C LYS A 59 2.82 -9.25 -21.37
N GLN A 60 2.15 -8.40 -20.60
CA GLN A 60 1.75 -7.06 -21.05
C GLN A 60 2.96 -6.20 -21.40
N TRP A 61 4.02 -6.28 -20.60
CA TRP A 61 5.27 -5.57 -20.89
C TRP A 61 6.01 -6.13 -22.12
N GLN A 62 6.02 -7.46 -22.30
CA GLN A 62 6.55 -8.08 -23.52
C GLN A 62 5.80 -7.62 -24.77
N ASN A 63 4.47 -7.59 -24.73
CA ASN A 63 3.66 -7.11 -25.84
C ASN A 63 3.97 -5.64 -26.16
N TYR A 64 4.01 -4.77 -25.15
CA TYR A 64 4.34 -3.35 -25.30
C TYR A 64 5.70 -3.13 -25.98
N ILE A 65 6.74 -3.86 -25.55
CA ILE A 65 8.07 -3.75 -26.15
C ILE A 65 8.11 -4.31 -27.57
N SER A 66 7.30 -5.32 -27.87
CA SER A 66 7.26 -5.92 -29.20
C SER A 66 6.50 -5.05 -30.21
N GLU A 67 5.46 -4.33 -29.78
CA GLU A 67 4.71 -3.38 -30.63
C GLU A 67 5.48 -2.10 -30.96
N ASP A 68 6.40 -1.66 -30.10
CA ASP A 68 7.27 -0.49 -30.33
C ASP A 68 8.47 -0.81 -31.25
N ALA A 69 8.67 -2.10 -31.58
CA ALA A 69 9.82 -2.59 -32.35
C ALA A 69 9.53 -2.85 -33.84
N ASP A 70 8.31 -2.54 -34.33
CA ASP A 70 7.89 -2.62 -35.74
C ASP A 70 7.58 -1.23 -36.35
#